data_AF-A0AAW2W2H4-F1
#
_entry.id   AF-A0AAW2W2H4-F1
#
_cell.length_a   1.000
_cell.length_b   1.000
_cell.length_c   1.000
_cell.angle_alpha   90.00
_cell.angle_beta   90.00
_cell.angle_gamma   90.00
#
_symmetry.space_group_name_H-M   'P 1'
#
loop_
_entity.id
_entity.type
_entity.pdbx_description
1 polymer ?
#
loop_
_entity_poly.entity_id
_entity_poly.type
_entity_poly.pdbx_seq_one_letter_code
_entity_poly.pdbx_strand_id
1 'polypeptide(L)'
;MSKSKSLADSLESFEFLLGIVIWYDILFCINMVRKKLQSESMSIDSTIKQIEGTLAFFEGYRTTGFAASMNIAKGLAFVMDVEPTFPVKRRVLRKKQYDENTDDEDVQSQEEFEYDYFNVITDMAIASLRNMFEELKRFESILDFLLESKRLKLFDESELCQCCNTFHSTLSHGDKPDVDLNDLYSELKIFQGTLPNKFMSAIDILEFVKTLDCFSNISIACRILLTVPMTVASAERSFSKLS
;
A
#
# COMPACT_ATOMS: atom_id res chain seq x y z
N MET A 1 -15.79 39.20 -10.20
CA MET A 1 -14.95 38.67 -9.10
C MET A 1 -15.45 37.29 -8.63
N SER A 2 -15.51 36.28 -9.50
CA SER A 2 -16.52 35.21 -9.36
C SER A 2 -16.02 33.75 -9.25
N LYS A 3 -14.71 33.50 -9.22
CA LYS A 3 -14.17 32.12 -8.99
C LYS A 3 -12.99 32.12 -8.05
N SER A 4 -12.05 33.06 -8.22
CA SER A 4 -10.88 33.15 -7.34
C SER A 4 -11.21 33.52 -5.89
N LYS A 5 -12.29 34.31 -5.65
CA LYS A 5 -12.77 34.59 -4.29
C LYS A 5 -13.39 33.36 -3.64
N SER A 6 -14.31 32.66 -4.30
CA SER A 6 -14.91 31.46 -3.70
C SER A 6 -13.93 30.30 -3.51
N LEU A 7 -12.85 30.23 -4.33
CA LEU A 7 -11.74 29.30 -4.11
C LEU A 7 -10.91 29.69 -2.89
N ALA A 8 -10.60 30.98 -2.71
CA ALA A 8 -9.90 31.45 -1.52
C ALA A 8 -10.73 31.19 -0.26
N ASP A 9 -12.03 31.53 -0.28
CA ASP A 9 -12.97 31.30 0.82
C ASP A 9 -13.10 29.79 1.16
N SER A 10 -12.97 28.91 0.16
CA SER A 10 -12.98 27.45 0.36
C SER A 10 -11.66 26.89 0.87
N LEU A 11 -10.52 27.55 0.62
CA LEU A 11 -9.20 27.16 1.13
C LEU A 11 -8.98 27.70 2.55
N GLU A 12 -9.74 28.72 2.95
CA GLU A 12 -9.76 29.28 4.31
C GLU A 12 -10.85 28.65 5.19
N SER A 13 -11.51 27.57 4.74
CA SER A 13 -12.51 26.89 5.55
C SER A 13 -11.90 25.94 6.58
N PHE A 14 -12.56 25.81 7.73
CA PHE A 14 -12.17 24.85 8.75
C PHE A 14 -12.19 23.39 8.24
N GLU A 15 -13.18 23.03 7.41
CA GLU A 15 -13.26 21.72 6.76
C GLU A 15 -12.02 21.41 5.90
N PHE A 16 -11.51 22.41 5.18
CA PHE A 16 -10.31 22.25 4.36
C PHE A 16 -9.06 22.06 5.24
N LEU A 17 -8.91 22.83 6.31
CA LEU A 17 -7.82 22.67 7.27
C LEU A 17 -7.85 21.27 7.92
N LEU A 18 -9.01 20.83 8.36
CA LEU A 18 -9.21 19.48 8.91
C LEU A 18 -8.86 18.41 7.87
N GLY A 19 -9.31 18.60 6.62
CA GLY A 19 -8.96 17.73 5.50
C GLY A 19 -7.45 17.63 5.27
N ILE A 20 -6.72 18.75 5.33
CA ILE A 20 -5.25 18.77 5.20
C ILE A 20 -4.58 17.98 6.32
N VAL A 21 -5.01 18.17 7.58
CA VAL A 21 -4.45 17.43 8.72
C VAL A 21 -4.61 15.93 8.51
N ILE A 22 -5.82 15.49 8.14
CA ILE A 22 -6.11 14.08 7.88
C ILE A 22 -5.26 13.54 6.72
N TRP A 23 -5.19 14.28 5.60
CA TRP A 23 -4.39 13.89 4.44
C TRP A 23 -2.90 13.81 4.76
N TYR A 24 -2.39 14.72 5.60
CA TYR A 24 -0.99 14.70 6.00
C TYR A 24 -0.64 13.40 6.71
N ASP A 25 -1.43 12.99 7.71
CA ASP A 25 -1.20 11.75 8.46
C ASP A 25 -1.25 10.52 7.54
N ILE A 26 -2.25 10.46 6.65
CA ILE A 26 -2.39 9.37 5.67
C ILE A 26 -1.19 9.31 4.72
N LEU A 27 -0.87 10.42 4.07
CA LEU A 27 0.19 10.50 3.07
C LEU A 27 1.58 10.26 3.69
N PHE A 28 1.80 10.73 4.91
CA PHE A 28 3.04 10.50 5.63
C PHE A 28 3.29 9.00 5.84
N CYS A 29 2.28 8.28 6.34
CA CYS A 29 2.37 6.84 6.58
C CYS A 29 2.56 6.05 5.28
N ILE A 30 1.78 6.36 4.24
CA ILE A 30 1.92 5.70 2.93
C ILE A 30 3.31 5.97 2.33
N ASN A 31 3.81 7.20 2.43
CA ASN A 31 5.13 7.55 1.92
C ASN A 31 6.26 6.82 2.67
N MET A 32 6.10 6.56 3.97
CA MET A 32 7.04 5.77 4.75
C MET A 32 7.15 4.33 4.20
N VAL A 33 6.01 3.67 3.99
CA VAL A 33 5.96 2.33 3.40
C VAL A 33 6.55 2.33 1.98
N ARG A 34 6.18 3.31 1.16
CA ARG A 34 6.71 3.47 -0.21
C ARG A 34 8.23 3.62 -0.24
N LYS A 35 8.80 4.45 0.64
CA LYS A 35 10.26 4.62 0.72
C LYS A 35 10.96 3.32 1.10
N LYS A 36 10.35 2.51 1.98
CA LYS A 36 10.91 1.20 2.32
C LYS A 36 10.86 0.23 1.15
N LEU A 37 9.73 0.19 0.45
CA LEU A 37 9.53 -0.60 -0.78
C LEU A 37 10.52 -0.26 -1.89
N GLN A 38 11.01 0.97 -1.91
CA GLN A 38 11.95 1.46 -2.92
C GLN A 38 13.43 1.40 -2.47
N SER A 39 13.71 0.85 -1.28
CA SER A 39 15.08 0.80 -0.76
C SER A 39 15.90 -0.30 -1.41
N GLU A 40 17.18 -0.03 -1.72
CA GLU A 40 18.10 -0.98 -2.38
C GLU A 40 18.38 -2.22 -1.52
N SER A 41 18.29 -2.10 -0.20
CA SER A 41 18.47 -3.18 0.76
C SER A 41 17.13 -3.76 1.28
N MET A 42 16.08 -3.74 0.46
CA MET A 42 14.75 -4.17 0.88
C MET A 42 14.71 -5.68 1.15
N SER A 43 14.32 -6.06 2.37
CA SER A 43 13.85 -7.42 2.69
C SER A 43 12.33 -7.43 2.61
N ILE A 44 11.77 -8.45 1.95
CA ILE A 44 10.32 -8.65 1.86
C ILE A 44 9.71 -8.80 3.26
N ASP A 45 10.32 -9.61 4.14
CA ASP A 45 9.89 -9.74 5.54
C ASP A 45 9.84 -8.40 6.28
N SER A 46 10.89 -7.58 6.10
CA SER A 46 10.97 -6.27 6.76
C SER A 46 9.86 -5.32 6.28
N THR A 47 9.44 -5.49 5.03
CA THR A 47 8.40 -4.67 4.40
C THR A 47 7.01 -5.14 4.84
N ILE A 48 6.76 -6.44 4.85
CA ILE A 48 5.54 -7.07 5.36
C ILE A 48 5.27 -6.56 6.79
N LYS A 49 6.27 -6.61 7.67
CA LYS A 49 6.16 -6.10 9.05
C LYS A 49 5.85 -4.60 9.12
N GLN A 50 6.40 -3.78 8.22
CA GLN A 50 6.09 -2.35 8.18
C GLN A 50 4.67 -2.08 7.71
N ILE A 51 4.18 -2.86 6.74
CA ILE A 51 2.79 -2.74 6.27
C ILE A 51 1.83 -3.18 7.38
N GLU A 52 2.12 -4.26 8.10
CA GLU A 52 1.34 -4.68 9.29
C GLU A 52 1.27 -3.57 10.35
N GLY A 53 2.41 -2.96 10.69
CA GLY A 53 2.45 -1.84 11.63
C GLY A 53 1.66 -0.62 11.14
N THR A 54 1.70 -0.35 9.83
CA THR A 54 0.95 0.76 9.22
C THR A 54 -0.56 0.47 9.18
N LEU A 55 -0.96 -0.78 8.94
CA LEU A 55 -2.36 -1.21 9.04
C LEU A 55 -2.88 -1.05 10.47
N ALA A 56 -2.13 -1.52 11.46
CA ALA A 56 -2.51 -1.36 12.87
C ALA A 56 -2.63 0.13 13.27
N PHE A 57 -1.74 0.98 12.75
CA PHE A 57 -1.88 2.43 12.90
C PHE A 57 -3.20 2.93 12.33
N PHE A 58 -3.55 2.58 11.07
CA PHE A 58 -4.78 3.07 10.45
C PHE A 58 -6.05 2.52 11.10
N GLU A 59 -6.04 1.29 11.61
CA GLU A 59 -7.16 0.73 12.38
C GLU A 59 -7.38 1.50 13.70
N GLY A 60 -6.29 1.89 14.38
CA GLY A 60 -6.37 2.80 15.54
C GLY A 60 -6.80 4.22 15.16
N TYR A 61 -6.25 4.75 14.07
CA TYR A 61 -6.58 6.06 13.53
C TYR A 61 -8.07 6.14 13.15
N ARG A 62 -8.65 5.07 12.60
CA ARG A 62 -10.07 4.98 12.27
C ARG A 62 -11.01 5.18 13.46
N THR A 63 -10.55 4.93 14.69
CA THR A 63 -11.35 5.07 15.93
C THR A 63 -11.07 6.35 16.71
N THR A 64 -9.83 6.84 16.70
CA THR A 64 -9.39 7.97 17.54
C THR A 64 -8.83 9.14 16.75
N GLY A 65 -8.52 8.93 15.48
CA GLY A 65 -7.84 9.87 14.59
C GLY A 65 -8.70 11.08 14.23
N PHE A 66 -10.02 10.93 14.16
CA PHE A 66 -10.91 12.06 13.89
C PHE A 66 -10.84 13.10 15.01
N ALA A 67 -11.01 12.67 16.27
CA ALA A 67 -10.90 13.55 17.43
C ALA A 67 -9.50 14.18 17.57
N ALA A 68 -8.44 13.41 17.29
CA ALA A 68 -7.08 13.94 17.27
C ALA A 68 -6.89 15.01 16.18
N SER A 69 -7.32 14.71 14.95
CA SER A 69 -7.25 15.63 13.80
C SER A 69 -8.05 16.91 14.05
N MET A 70 -9.23 16.78 14.66
CA MET A 70 -10.08 17.89 15.06
C MET A 70 -9.35 18.85 16.01
N ASN A 71 -8.67 18.32 17.02
CA ASN A 71 -7.92 19.15 17.98
C ASN A 71 -6.74 19.87 17.31
N ILE A 72 -6.02 19.19 16.42
CA ILE A 72 -4.93 19.79 15.65
C ILE A 72 -5.47 20.89 14.72
N ALA A 73 -6.55 20.61 13.99
CA ALA A 73 -7.19 21.55 13.09
C ALA A 73 -7.70 22.80 13.82
N LYS A 74 -8.29 22.63 15.01
CA LYS A 74 -8.72 23.77 15.87
C LYS A 74 -7.55 24.65 16.29
N GLY A 75 -6.42 24.03 16.64
CA GLY A 75 -5.18 24.76 16.95
C GLY A 75 -4.64 25.53 15.74
N LEU A 76 -4.65 24.92 14.56
CA LEU A 76 -4.24 25.58 13.31
C LEU A 76 -5.18 26.71 12.92
N ALA A 77 -6.49 26.51 13.05
CA ALA A 77 -7.51 27.52 12.76
C ALA A 77 -7.30 28.78 13.62
N PHE A 78 -7.00 28.61 14.91
CA PHE A 78 -6.66 29.73 15.79
C PHE A 78 -5.41 30.50 15.32
N VAL A 79 -4.37 29.80 14.84
CA VAL A 79 -3.14 30.44 14.32
C VAL A 79 -3.40 31.17 13.00
N MET A 80 -4.31 30.64 12.18
CA MET A 80 -4.64 31.17 10.86
C MET A 80 -5.78 32.20 10.87
N ASP A 81 -6.30 32.56 12.04
CA ASP A 81 -7.46 33.45 12.22
C ASP A 81 -8.70 32.96 11.45
N VAL A 82 -8.87 31.63 11.39
CA VAL A 82 -10.01 30.95 10.78
C VAL A 82 -10.97 30.51 11.88
N GLU A 83 -12.26 30.77 11.69
CA GLU A 83 -13.29 30.33 12.62
C GLU A 83 -13.43 28.79 12.60
N PRO A 84 -13.27 28.07 13.73
CA PRO A 84 -13.23 26.62 13.76
C PRO A 84 -14.65 26.01 13.81
N THR A 85 -15.49 26.36 12.83
CA THR A 85 -16.89 25.95 12.74
C THR A 85 -17.16 25.26 11.40
N PHE A 86 -18.11 24.32 11.42
CA PHE A 86 -18.59 23.70 10.19
C PHE A 86 -19.61 24.60 9.50
N PRO A 87 -19.60 24.69 8.17
CA PRO A 87 -20.57 25.50 7.45
C PRO A 87 -21.97 24.89 7.56
N VAL A 88 -22.93 25.66 8.06
CA VAL A 88 -24.33 25.26 8.14
C VAL A 88 -24.91 25.08 6.73
N LYS A 89 -25.21 23.83 6.33
CA LYS A 89 -25.84 23.54 5.04
C LYS A 89 -27.31 24.02 5.06
N ARG A 90 -27.67 24.92 4.14
CA ARG A 90 -29.08 25.35 3.95
C ARG A 90 -29.96 24.16 3.57
N ARG A 91 -30.82 23.70 4.49
CA ARG A 91 -31.96 22.83 4.17
C ARG A 91 -33.19 23.67 3.76
N VAL A 92 -34.05 23.12 2.91
CA VAL A 92 -35.35 23.72 2.57
C VAL A 92 -36.17 23.86 3.87
N LEU A 93 -36.44 25.10 4.28
CA LEU A 93 -37.14 25.41 5.54
C LEU A 93 -38.53 24.77 5.57
N ARG A 94 -38.74 23.82 6.49
CA ARG A 94 -40.07 23.41 6.96
C ARG A 94 -40.39 24.22 8.23
N LYS A 95 -41.68 24.39 8.56
CA LYS A 95 -42.08 25.08 9.80
C LYS A 95 -41.49 24.37 11.02
N LYS A 96 -40.58 25.07 11.70
CA LYS A 96 -39.93 24.69 12.96
C LYS A 96 -40.97 24.52 14.08
N GLN A 97 -40.87 23.47 14.90
CA GLN A 97 -41.69 23.34 16.11
C GLN A 97 -41.02 24.05 17.29
N TYR A 98 -41.80 24.44 18.29
CA TYR A 98 -41.37 25.32 19.40
C TYR A 98 -40.21 24.76 20.25
N ASP A 99 -39.86 23.48 20.10
CA ASP A 99 -38.89 22.76 20.92
C ASP A 99 -37.63 22.27 20.14
N GLU A 100 -37.41 22.73 18.89
CA GLU A 100 -36.20 22.36 18.11
C GLU A 100 -34.99 23.25 18.45
N ASN A 101 -33.96 22.64 19.06
CA ASN A 101 -32.67 23.27 19.36
C ASN A 101 -31.83 23.49 18.08
N THR A 102 -31.05 24.57 18.04
CA THR A 102 -30.12 24.91 16.94
C THR A 102 -28.75 24.23 17.05
N ASP A 103 -28.35 23.76 18.23
CA ASP A 103 -27.03 23.15 18.46
C ASP A 103 -26.87 21.79 17.74
N ASP A 104 -27.99 21.16 17.35
CA ASP A 104 -27.98 19.91 16.58
C ASP A 104 -27.40 20.08 15.16
N GLU A 105 -27.36 21.31 14.62
CA GLU A 105 -26.89 21.59 13.25
C GLU A 105 -25.37 21.46 13.08
N ASP A 106 -24.60 21.94 14.06
CA ASP A 106 -23.13 21.82 14.07
C ASP A 106 -22.69 20.38 14.32
N VAL A 107 -23.40 19.67 15.20
CA VAL A 107 -23.18 18.24 15.48
C VAL A 107 -23.42 17.41 14.22
N GLN A 108 -24.50 17.66 13.48
CA GLN A 108 -24.79 16.95 12.23
C GLN A 108 -23.73 17.17 11.14
N SER A 109 -23.23 18.40 10.99
CA SER A 109 -22.24 18.72 9.95
C SER A 109 -20.87 18.09 10.25
N GLN A 110 -20.50 18.03 11.53
CA GLN A 110 -19.31 17.32 11.99
C GLN A 110 -19.43 15.80 11.78
N GLU A 111 -20.56 15.20 12.18
CA GLU A 111 -20.82 13.77 11.98
C GLU A 111 -20.83 13.38 10.51
N GLU A 112 -21.39 14.22 9.64
CA GLU A 112 -21.37 14.03 8.19
C GLU A 112 -19.93 14.05 7.66
N PHE A 113 -19.09 15.01 8.08
CA PHE A 113 -17.68 15.03 7.68
C PHE A 113 -16.92 13.79 8.20
N GLU A 114 -17.18 13.37 9.44
CA GLU A 114 -16.57 12.15 9.99
C GLU A 114 -16.95 10.92 9.15
N TYR A 115 -18.23 10.76 8.81
CA TYR A 115 -18.73 9.58 8.10
C TYR A 115 -18.44 9.60 6.60
N ASP A 116 -18.74 10.69 5.91
CA ASP A 116 -18.67 10.77 4.44
C ASP A 116 -17.26 11.07 3.94
N TYR A 117 -16.39 11.62 4.78
CA TYR A 117 -15.03 11.97 4.40
C TYR A 117 -13.97 11.20 5.18
N PHE A 118 -13.86 11.41 6.50
CA PHE A 118 -12.77 10.84 7.30
C PHE A 118 -12.78 9.30 7.30
N ASN A 119 -13.96 8.70 7.50
CA ASN A 119 -14.12 7.26 7.49
C ASN A 119 -13.84 6.68 6.10
N VAL A 120 -14.41 7.27 5.06
CA VAL A 120 -14.24 6.82 3.67
C VAL A 120 -12.77 6.82 3.26
N ILE A 121 -12.04 7.91 3.52
CA ILE A 121 -10.64 8.02 3.11
C ILE A 121 -9.72 7.09 3.92
N THR A 122 -10.00 6.93 5.22
CA THR A 122 -9.24 6.02 6.09
C THR A 122 -9.49 4.57 5.69
N ASP A 123 -10.74 4.19 5.44
CA ASP A 123 -11.12 2.85 4.99
C ASP A 123 -10.50 2.53 3.62
N MET A 124 -10.42 3.52 2.72
CA MET A 124 -9.72 3.40 1.44
C MET A 124 -8.21 3.17 1.62
N ALA A 125 -7.56 3.90 2.54
CA ALA A 125 -6.14 3.69 2.85
C ALA A 125 -5.89 2.29 3.42
N ILE A 126 -6.74 1.83 4.35
CA ILE A 126 -6.69 0.48 4.92
C ILE A 126 -6.84 -0.58 3.81
N ALA A 127 -7.87 -0.46 2.96
CA ALA A 127 -8.11 -1.41 1.88
C ALA A 127 -6.95 -1.47 0.90
N SER A 128 -6.38 -0.32 0.53
CA SER A 128 -5.21 -0.24 -0.35
C SER A 128 -3.99 -0.94 0.25
N LEU A 129 -3.70 -0.70 1.54
CA LEU A 129 -2.59 -1.33 2.24
C LEU A 129 -2.79 -2.84 2.42
N ARG A 130 -4.03 -3.29 2.70
CA ARG A 130 -4.36 -4.73 2.78
C ARG A 130 -4.16 -5.42 1.44
N ASN A 131 -4.61 -4.82 0.34
CA ASN A 131 -4.37 -5.38 -0.99
C ASN A 131 -2.87 -5.51 -1.28
N MET A 132 -2.10 -4.45 -1.02
CA MET A 132 -0.65 -4.46 -1.20
C MET A 132 0.05 -5.52 -0.32
N PHE A 133 -0.43 -5.71 0.91
CA PHE A 133 0.07 -6.73 1.83
C PHE A 133 -0.16 -8.15 1.29
N GLU A 134 -1.37 -8.45 0.83
CA GLU A 134 -1.71 -9.76 0.26
C GLU A 134 -0.93 -10.02 -1.05
N GLU A 135 -0.77 -9.01 -1.90
CA GLU A 135 0.06 -9.11 -3.10
C GLU A 135 1.52 -9.43 -2.75
N LEU A 136 2.07 -8.77 -1.73
CA LEU A 136 3.41 -9.04 -1.23
C LEU A 136 3.58 -10.45 -0.68
N LYS A 137 2.63 -10.93 0.12
CA LYS A 137 2.65 -12.30 0.64
C LYS A 137 2.53 -13.34 -0.46
N ARG A 138 1.66 -13.09 -1.44
CA ARG A 138 1.55 -13.95 -2.61
C ARG A 138 2.87 -13.99 -3.37
N PHE A 139 3.48 -12.84 -3.63
CA PHE A 139 4.77 -12.74 -4.28
C PHE A 139 5.88 -13.48 -3.52
N GLU A 140 5.95 -13.26 -2.20
CA GLU A 140 6.84 -13.99 -1.30
C GLU A 140 6.64 -15.50 -1.49
N SER A 141 5.43 -16.01 -1.36
CA SER A 141 5.17 -17.46 -1.48
C SER A 141 5.60 -18.09 -2.81
N ILE A 142 5.61 -17.32 -3.90
CA ILE A 142 5.97 -17.83 -5.23
C ILE A 142 7.49 -17.89 -5.40
N LEU A 143 8.20 -16.87 -4.89
CA LEU A 143 9.62 -16.64 -5.16
C LEU A 143 10.52 -16.83 -3.95
N ASP A 144 9.93 -17.30 -2.85
CA ASP A 144 10.58 -17.47 -1.56
C ASP A 144 11.92 -18.20 -1.64
N PHE A 145 11.95 -19.25 -2.47
CA PHE A 145 13.11 -20.11 -2.69
C PHE A 145 14.32 -19.38 -3.31
N LEU A 146 14.12 -18.18 -3.90
CA LEU A 146 15.18 -17.34 -4.48
C LEU A 146 15.49 -16.09 -3.66
N LEU A 147 14.76 -15.81 -2.58
CA LEU A 147 15.01 -14.65 -1.73
C LEU A 147 16.32 -14.80 -0.94
N GLU A 148 16.57 -16.02 -0.44
CA GLU A 148 17.74 -16.31 0.38
C GLU A 148 18.32 -17.71 0.08
N SER A 149 19.63 -17.77 -0.20
CA SER A 149 20.32 -19.04 -0.45
C SER A 149 20.27 -20.03 0.71
N LYS A 150 20.10 -19.54 1.95
CA LYS A 150 19.96 -20.38 3.14
C LYS A 150 18.65 -21.17 3.12
N ARG A 151 17.54 -20.55 2.71
CA ARG A 151 16.23 -21.20 2.62
C ARG A 151 16.28 -22.30 1.57
N LEU A 152 16.84 -21.98 0.40
CA LEU A 152 16.99 -22.93 -0.68
C LEU A 152 17.80 -24.17 -0.28
N LYS A 153 18.83 -24.03 0.57
CA LYS A 153 19.62 -25.17 1.09
C LYS A 153 18.85 -26.09 2.05
N LEU A 154 17.82 -25.58 2.69
CA LEU A 154 17.04 -26.34 3.69
C LEU A 154 15.94 -27.17 3.03
N PHE A 155 15.58 -26.86 1.78
CA PHE A 155 14.46 -27.50 1.11
C PHE A 155 14.77 -28.96 0.78
N ASP A 156 13.86 -29.84 1.20
CA ASP A 156 13.88 -31.23 0.75
C ASP A 156 13.38 -31.36 -0.70
N GLU A 157 13.42 -32.58 -1.26
CA GLU A 157 13.00 -32.81 -2.64
C GLU A 157 11.52 -32.50 -2.89
N SER A 158 10.66 -32.68 -1.87
CA SER A 158 9.23 -32.42 -1.95
C SER A 158 8.95 -30.92 -1.94
N GLU A 159 9.59 -30.18 -1.04
CA GLU A 159 9.50 -28.72 -0.94
C GLU A 159 10.01 -28.06 -2.22
N LEU A 160 11.15 -28.52 -2.75
CA LEU A 160 11.71 -28.00 -4.00
C LEU A 160 10.76 -28.23 -5.18
N CYS A 161 10.17 -29.43 -5.26
CA CYS A 161 9.18 -29.76 -6.28
C CYS A 161 7.93 -28.86 -6.16
N GLN A 162 7.44 -28.64 -4.94
CA GLN A 162 6.28 -27.78 -4.69
C GLN A 162 6.54 -26.33 -5.10
N CYS A 163 7.74 -25.79 -4.83
CA CYS A 163 8.11 -24.45 -5.26
C CYS A 163 8.19 -24.33 -6.79
N CYS A 164 8.79 -25.30 -7.46
CA CYS A 164 8.85 -25.31 -8.93
C CYS A 164 7.45 -25.32 -9.55
N ASN A 165 6.55 -26.17 -9.01
CA ASN A 165 5.16 -26.24 -9.47
C ASN A 165 4.40 -24.93 -9.24
N THR A 166 4.56 -24.33 -8.06
CA THR A 166 3.90 -23.06 -7.71
C THR A 166 4.39 -21.92 -8.61
N PHE A 167 5.70 -21.83 -8.83
CA PHE A 167 6.32 -20.85 -9.72
C PHE A 167 5.84 -21.03 -11.16
N HIS A 168 5.92 -22.25 -11.70
CA HIS A 168 5.53 -22.56 -13.06
C HIS A 168 4.05 -22.30 -13.32
N SER A 169 3.16 -22.79 -12.46
CA SER A 169 1.71 -22.59 -12.62
C SER A 169 1.29 -21.12 -12.50
N THR A 170 1.98 -20.32 -11.68
CA THR A 170 1.65 -18.91 -11.50
C THR A 170 2.11 -18.03 -12.67
N LEU A 171 3.26 -18.38 -13.28
CA LEU A 171 3.85 -17.62 -14.39
C LEU A 171 3.54 -18.20 -15.77
N SER A 172 2.67 -19.20 -15.85
CA SER A 172 2.19 -19.75 -17.12
C SER A 172 0.93 -19.00 -17.58
N HIS A 173 1.01 -18.33 -18.72
CA HIS A 173 -0.16 -17.77 -19.41
C HIS A 173 -0.49 -18.61 -20.65
N GLY A 174 -1.54 -19.44 -20.55
CA GLY A 174 -1.91 -20.40 -21.60
C GLY A 174 -0.88 -21.53 -21.73
N ASP A 175 -0.57 -21.95 -22.96
CA ASP A 175 0.36 -23.06 -23.26
C ASP A 175 1.84 -22.64 -23.39
N LYS A 176 2.22 -21.44 -22.93
CA LYS A 176 3.58 -20.91 -23.03
C LYS A 176 4.11 -20.51 -21.66
N PRO A 177 4.73 -21.45 -20.92
CA PRO A 177 5.41 -21.11 -19.68
C PRO A 177 6.70 -20.33 -19.97
N ASP A 178 7.02 -19.37 -19.11
CA ASP A 178 8.29 -18.62 -19.18
C ASP A 178 9.51 -19.50 -18.82
N VAL A 179 9.27 -20.62 -18.15
CA VAL A 179 10.30 -21.54 -17.60
C VAL A 179 9.80 -22.98 -17.70
N ASP A 180 10.66 -23.88 -18.19
CA ASP A 180 10.39 -25.32 -18.17
C ASP A 180 10.47 -25.87 -16.74
N LEU A 181 9.42 -26.58 -16.32
CA LEU A 181 9.28 -27.08 -14.94
C LEU A 181 10.36 -28.11 -14.58
N ASN A 182 10.65 -29.04 -15.49
CA ASN A 182 11.58 -30.14 -15.23
C ASN A 182 13.03 -29.64 -15.25
N ASP A 183 13.33 -28.72 -16.18
CA ASP A 183 14.64 -28.08 -16.25
C ASP A 183 14.87 -27.20 -15.02
N LEU A 184 13.89 -26.38 -14.60
CA LEU A 184 14.00 -25.58 -13.38
C LEU A 184 14.27 -26.44 -12.14
N TYR A 185 13.53 -27.54 -11.98
CA TYR A 185 13.73 -28.46 -10.85
C TYR A 185 15.14 -29.08 -10.87
N SER A 186 15.59 -29.54 -12.05
CA SER A 186 16.91 -30.13 -12.23
C SER A 186 18.04 -29.12 -11.98
N GLU A 187 17.88 -27.91 -12.52
CA GLU A 187 18.78 -26.78 -12.27
C GLU A 187 18.87 -26.47 -10.78
N LEU A 188 17.74 -26.35 -10.07
CA LEU A 188 17.71 -26.04 -8.64
C LEU A 188 18.36 -27.12 -7.78
N LYS A 189 18.16 -28.40 -8.11
CA LYS A 189 18.77 -29.52 -7.39
C LYS A 189 20.30 -29.51 -7.53
N ILE A 190 20.82 -29.22 -8.73
CA ILE A 190 22.25 -29.04 -8.95
C ILE A 190 22.72 -27.77 -8.21
N PHE A 191 21.95 -26.69 -8.31
CA PHE A 191 22.27 -25.41 -7.72
C PHE A 191 22.44 -25.48 -6.20
N GLN A 192 21.54 -26.19 -5.49
CA GLN A 192 21.64 -26.47 -4.05
C GLN A 192 23.02 -27.04 -3.65
N GLY A 193 23.57 -27.96 -4.46
CA GLY A 193 24.89 -28.56 -4.25
C GLY A 193 26.06 -27.63 -4.57
N THR A 194 25.86 -26.64 -5.44
CA THR A 194 26.90 -25.65 -5.82
C THR A 194 26.92 -24.40 -4.95
N LEU A 195 25.86 -24.15 -4.18
CA LEU A 195 25.74 -22.95 -3.36
C LEU A 195 26.85 -22.91 -2.28
N PRO A 196 27.60 -21.80 -2.16
CA PRO A 196 28.60 -21.65 -1.12
C PRO A 196 27.95 -21.56 0.27
N ASN A 197 28.71 -21.85 1.34
CA ASN A 197 28.26 -21.70 2.72
C ASN A 197 28.31 -20.22 3.17
N LYS A 198 27.70 -19.34 2.38
CA LYS A 198 27.57 -17.89 2.64
C LYS A 198 26.13 -17.48 2.36
N PHE A 199 25.66 -16.47 3.10
CA PHE A 199 24.43 -15.76 2.75
C PHE A 199 24.57 -15.11 1.37
N MET A 200 23.56 -15.32 0.52
CA MET A 200 23.40 -14.67 -0.79
C MET A 200 21.96 -14.19 -0.90
N SER A 201 21.80 -12.90 -1.23
CA SER A 201 20.54 -12.30 -1.65
C SER A 201 20.16 -12.73 -3.06
N ALA A 202 18.94 -12.42 -3.50
CA ALA A 202 18.50 -12.65 -4.89
C ALA A 202 19.44 -12.02 -5.95
N ILE A 203 20.05 -10.88 -5.64
CA ILE A 203 21.03 -10.22 -6.54
C ILE A 203 22.33 -11.02 -6.60
N ASP A 204 22.83 -11.45 -5.44
CA ASP A 204 24.04 -12.29 -5.36
C ASP A 204 23.84 -13.64 -6.08
N ILE A 205 22.64 -14.24 -5.93
CA ILE A 205 22.25 -15.47 -6.63
C ILE A 205 22.28 -15.26 -8.14
N LEU A 206 21.70 -14.15 -8.63
CA LEU A 206 21.71 -13.83 -10.07
C LEU A 206 23.14 -13.65 -10.60
N GLU A 207 24.00 -12.95 -9.88
CA GLU A 207 25.40 -12.75 -10.28
C GLU A 207 26.18 -14.07 -10.30
N PHE A 208 25.97 -14.91 -9.28
CA PHE A 208 26.59 -16.23 -9.19
C PHE A 208 26.15 -17.14 -10.34
N VAL A 209 24.85 -17.21 -10.63
CA VAL A 209 24.31 -17.98 -11.76
C VAL A 209 24.83 -17.48 -13.11
N LYS A 210 24.91 -16.16 -13.31
CA LYS A 210 25.49 -15.57 -14.53
C LYS A 210 26.96 -15.93 -14.73
N THR A 211 27.71 -16.11 -13.64
CA THR A 211 29.13 -16.50 -13.70
C THR A 211 29.29 -17.96 -14.12
N LEU A 212 28.35 -18.83 -13.72
CA LEU A 212 28.38 -20.25 -14.03
C LEU A 212 27.80 -20.59 -15.40
N ASP A 213 26.95 -19.72 -15.95
CA ASP A 213 26.35 -19.80 -17.29
C ASP A 213 25.64 -21.15 -17.59
N CYS A 214 25.15 -21.82 -16.55
CA CYS A 214 24.52 -23.14 -16.65
C CYS A 214 23.14 -23.26 -15.97
N PHE A 215 22.62 -22.17 -15.38
CA PHE A 215 21.28 -22.15 -14.76
C PHE A 215 20.38 -21.09 -15.41
N SER A 216 19.94 -21.39 -16.63
CA SER A 216 19.16 -20.46 -17.45
C SER A 216 17.80 -20.13 -16.83
N ASN A 217 17.10 -21.14 -16.30
CA ASN A 217 15.78 -20.99 -15.69
C ASN A 217 15.87 -20.28 -14.33
N ILE A 218 16.89 -20.57 -13.53
CA ILE A 218 17.15 -19.83 -12.28
C ILE A 218 17.48 -18.37 -12.59
N SER A 219 18.27 -18.09 -13.65
CA SER A 219 18.53 -16.70 -14.08
C SER A 219 17.25 -15.98 -14.49
N ILE A 220 16.31 -16.65 -15.18
CA ILE A 220 15.03 -16.05 -15.56
C ILE A 220 14.21 -15.75 -14.31
N ALA A 221 14.09 -16.71 -13.40
CA ALA A 221 13.33 -16.55 -12.16
C ALA A 221 13.88 -15.42 -11.27
N CYS A 222 15.20 -15.30 -11.14
CA CYS A 222 15.84 -14.19 -10.42
C CYS A 222 15.59 -12.85 -11.12
N ARG A 223 15.59 -12.79 -12.45
CA ARG A 223 15.26 -11.56 -13.18
C ARG A 223 13.80 -11.17 -12.96
N ILE A 224 12.86 -12.12 -12.98
CA ILE A 224 11.45 -11.86 -12.66
C ILE A 224 11.35 -11.27 -11.25
N LEU A 225 11.94 -11.92 -10.25
CA LEU A 225 12.00 -11.45 -8.86
C LEU A 225 12.53 -10.01 -8.75
N LEU A 226 13.63 -9.69 -9.42
CA LEU A 226 14.29 -8.38 -9.34
C LEU A 226 13.64 -7.30 -10.22
N THR A 227 12.75 -7.67 -11.14
CA THR A 227 12.11 -6.71 -12.06
C THR A 227 10.63 -6.49 -11.79
N VAL A 228 10.00 -7.26 -10.89
CA VAL A 228 8.63 -6.98 -10.46
C VAL A 228 8.61 -5.63 -9.76
N PRO A 229 7.95 -4.61 -10.34
CA PRO A 229 7.87 -3.31 -9.70
C PRO A 229 7.02 -3.44 -8.45
N MET A 230 7.60 -3.17 -7.28
CA MET A 230 6.90 -3.02 -6.00
C MET A 230 6.01 -1.75 -5.94
N THR A 231 5.47 -1.32 -7.07
CA THR A 231 4.66 -0.11 -7.17
C THR A 231 3.33 -0.41 -7.85
N VAL A 232 2.29 -0.48 -7.03
CA VAL A 232 0.91 -0.23 -7.44
C VAL A 232 0.78 1.26 -7.74
N ALA A 233 1.35 1.71 -8.86
CA ALA A 233 0.74 2.81 -9.57
C ALA A 233 -0.36 2.17 -10.41
N SER A 234 -1.49 1.85 -9.77
CA SER A 234 -2.74 1.80 -10.50
C SER A 234 -3.03 3.23 -10.95
N ALA A 235 -2.33 3.65 -12.00
CA ALA A 235 -2.80 4.72 -12.82
C ALA A 235 -4.04 4.15 -13.52
N GLU A 236 -5.18 4.22 -12.84
CA GLU A 236 -6.48 4.20 -13.50
C GLU A 236 -6.48 5.39 -14.46
N ARG A 237 -6.00 5.13 -15.67
CA ARG A 237 -6.02 6.04 -16.80
C ARG A 237 -7.43 6.04 -17.37
N SER A 238 -8.44 6.35 -16.55
CA SER A 238 -9.73 6.81 -17.03
C SER A 238 -9.68 8.33 -17.15
N PHE A 239 -8.89 8.81 -18.13
CA PHE A 239 -9.20 10.13 -18.69
C PHE A 239 -10.54 9.99 -19.39
N SER A 240 -11.62 10.30 -18.68
CA SER A 240 -12.91 10.57 -19.30
C SER A 240 -12.69 11.68 -20.32
N LYS A 241 -12.88 11.32 -21.60
CA LYS A 241 -13.03 12.29 -22.69
C LYS A 241 -14.18 13.23 -22.29
N LEU A 242 -13.86 14.49 -22.06
CA LEU A 242 -14.84 15.57 -22.14
C LEU A 242 -15.31 15.64 -23.59
N SER A 243 -16.55 15.21 -23.84
CA SER A 243 -17.37 15.67 -24.95
C SER A 243 -18.42 16.63 -24.41
#